data_AF-V5F403-F1
#
_entry.id   AF-V5F403-F1
#
_cell.length_a   1.000
_cell.length_b   1.000
_cell.length_c   1.000
_cell.angle_alpha   90.00
_cell.angle_beta   90.00
_cell.angle_gamma   90.00
#
_symmetry.space_group_name_H-M   'P 1'
#
loop_
_entity.id
_entity.type
_entity.pdbx_description
1 polymer ?
#
loop_
_entity_poly.entity_id
_entity_poly.type
_entity_poly.pdbx_seq_one_letter_code
_entity_poly.pdbx_strand_id
1 'polypeptide(L)'
;MKYKLIALTVSGVLLAGCGSDNENRVEPTSTSVQAFDGAIRYLDTYMDCAGGGWDFVGETGGKGLINIGKGNYPLFDEDPTQCDIAFAESRFASGGGTNDAIDESNSKDMTKVLYTVPGELMTAGQPIVGTPYTTLIAQAIEEDTSGLSVTEIIDKVFADTLPEGTTLSSEQKSLLLSDPQAALDSMDAATSTSVQASTMILSDAIVGAEEQGGRDVADIANVTKTLATSLAAQDNFPTNAAGEPTYVDYTEDLDDADTFDATVAADPNPETPLPPSTAAGAGDPLQDGEVIEDELPPTDIPPVDEEQPPATGGTGGSEG
;
A
#
# COMPACT_ATOMS: atom_id res chain seq x y z
N MET A 1 39.33 6.78 13.17
CA MET A 1 39.25 8.09 13.83
C MET A 1 38.06 8.84 13.25
N LYS A 2 37.07 9.19 14.10
CA LYS A 2 36.23 10.40 14.06
C LYS A 2 35.18 10.59 12.93
N TYR A 3 33.92 10.35 13.34
CA TYR A 3 32.62 11.00 12.98
C TYR A 3 32.11 10.80 11.54
N LYS A 4 30.83 10.51 11.27
CA LYS A 4 29.59 10.92 11.96
C LYS A 4 28.52 9.82 11.88
N LEU A 5 27.95 9.46 13.03
CA LEU A 5 26.61 8.89 13.13
C LEU A 5 25.62 10.02 12.86
N ILE A 6 24.78 9.88 11.84
CA ILE A 6 23.50 10.58 11.78
C ILE A 6 22.46 9.50 12.07
N ALA A 7 22.15 9.33 13.35
CA ALA A 7 20.93 8.69 13.79
C ALA A 7 19.83 9.73 13.58
N LEU A 8 19.09 9.62 12.47
CA LEU A 8 17.90 10.43 12.26
C LEU A 8 16.73 9.67 12.90
N THR A 9 16.41 10.10 14.12
CA THR A 9 15.18 9.75 14.82
C THR A 9 13.99 10.16 13.99
N VAL A 10 13.41 9.22 13.25
CA VAL A 10 12.01 9.32 12.81
C VAL A 10 11.18 9.01 14.05
N SER A 11 11.00 10.04 14.87
CA SER A 11 9.88 10.07 15.80
C SER A 11 8.64 10.06 14.91
N GLY A 12 8.03 8.88 14.76
CA GLY A 12 6.67 8.79 14.26
C GLY A 12 5.85 9.82 15.01
N VAL A 13 5.05 10.59 14.26
CA VAL A 13 3.91 11.30 14.81
C VAL A 13 2.88 10.22 15.18
N LEU A 14 3.25 9.37 16.13
CA LEU A 14 2.33 8.69 17.00
C LEU A 14 1.82 9.80 17.91
N LEU A 15 0.63 10.30 17.63
CA LEU A 15 -0.22 10.99 18.61
C LEU A 15 -0.65 9.97 19.70
N ALA A 16 0.32 9.37 20.38
CA ALA A 16 0.16 8.67 21.63
C ALA A 16 0.63 9.63 22.72
N GLY A 17 -0.32 10.39 23.26
CA GLY A 17 -0.11 11.19 24.44
C GLY A 17 0.44 10.33 25.58
N CYS A 18 1.63 10.67 26.07
CA CYS A 18 2.16 10.10 27.30
C CYS A 18 2.73 11.23 28.16
N GLY A 19 1.99 11.57 29.23
CA GLY A 19 2.57 12.04 30.48
C GLY A 19 2.73 13.54 30.69
N SER A 20 1.63 14.29 30.75
CA SER A 20 1.54 15.45 31.64
C SER A 20 0.12 15.54 32.16
N ASP A 21 -0.05 15.64 33.48
CA ASP A 21 -1.32 15.68 34.21
C ASP A 21 -2.21 16.86 33.76
N ASN A 22 -2.86 16.72 32.61
CA ASN A 22 -3.89 17.62 32.12
C ASN A 22 -4.93 16.77 31.37
N GLU A 23 -6.18 16.76 31.84
CA GLU A 23 -7.30 15.99 31.26
C GLU A 23 -7.75 16.48 29.86
N ASN A 24 -6.93 17.28 29.17
CA ASN A 24 -7.14 17.63 27.77
C ASN A 24 -6.58 16.52 26.87
N ARG A 25 -7.34 15.42 26.76
CA ARG A 25 -7.18 14.48 25.65
C ARG A 25 -7.51 15.24 24.37
N VAL A 26 -6.48 15.60 23.59
CA VAL A 26 -6.69 16.09 22.23
C VAL A 26 -7.05 14.87 21.40
N GLU A 27 -8.33 14.74 21.06
CA GLU A 27 -8.77 13.69 20.14
C GLU A 27 -8.03 13.82 18.80
N PRO A 28 -7.65 12.71 18.13
CA PRO A 28 -7.08 12.76 16.80
C PRO A 28 -7.99 13.56 15.88
N THR A 29 -7.41 14.51 15.14
CA THR A 29 -8.15 15.37 14.20
C THR A 29 -8.09 14.86 12.78
N SER A 30 -7.36 13.77 12.54
CA SER A 30 -7.23 13.11 11.24
C SER A 30 -6.86 11.64 11.38
N THR A 31 -7.17 10.85 10.36
CA THR A 31 -6.75 9.45 10.18
C THR A 31 -5.81 9.36 8.98
N SER A 32 -4.64 8.76 9.15
CA SER A 32 -3.66 8.59 8.07
C SER A 32 -3.96 7.31 7.28
N VAL A 33 -3.95 7.43 5.95
CA VAL A 33 -4.00 6.31 5.02
C VAL A 33 -2.81 6.38 4.07
N GLN A 34 -2.32 5.22 3.61
CA GLN A 34 -1.08 5.13 2.83
C GLN A 34 -1.22 4.22 1.61
N ALA A 35 -0.53 4.52 0.51
CA ALA A 35 -0.28 3.56 -0.58
C ALA A 35 1.17 3.04 -0.52
N PHE A 36 1.37 1.72 -0.66
CA PHE A 36 2.69 1.11 -0.47
C PHE A 36 2.95 -0.14 -1.33
N ASP A 37 4.02 -0.04 -2.12
CA ASP A 37 4.84 -1.10 -2.74
C ASP A 37 6.33 -0.67 -2.65
N GLY A 38 6.67 -0.04 -1.52
CA GLY A 38 7.50 1.15 -1.51
C GLY A 38 6.58 2.38 -1.46
N ALA A 39 6.89 3.37 -0.64
CA ALA A 39 5.98 4.48 -0.38
C ALA A 39 5.58 5.20 -1.68
N ILE A 40 4.30 5.16 -2.07
CA ILE A 40 3.86 5.70 -3.36
C ILE A 40 3.26 7.08 -3.17
N ARG A 41 3.97 8.11 -3.63
CA ARG A 41 3.44 9.47 -3.66
C ARG A 41 2.69 9.74 -4.96
N TYR A 42 1.80 10.73 -4.90
CA TYR A 42 0.94 11.21 -5.98
C TYR A 42 -0.12 10.23 -6.48
N LEU A 43 -0.37 9.13 -5.78
CA LEU A 43 -1.42 8.20 -6.18
C LEU A 43 -2.78 8.70 -5.69
N ASP A 44 -3.73 8.80 -6.61
CA ASP A 44 -5.10 9.18 -6.30
C ASP A 44 -5.74 8.25 -5.27
N THR A 45 -6.33 8.82 -4.23
CA THR A 45 -7.03 8.11 -3.15
C THR A 45 -8.54 8.34 -3.22
N TYR A 46 -9.30 7.26 -3.10
CA TYR A 46 -10.76 7.25 -3.13
C TYR A 46 -11.31 6.49 -1.95
N MET A 47 -12.55 6.83 -1.57
CA MET A 47 -13.27 6.15 -0.50
C MET A 47 -14.71 5.89 -0.92
N ASP A 48 -15.21 4.69 -0.67
CA ASP A 48 -16.64 4.38 -0.75
C ASP A 48 -17.12 3.95 0.63
N CYS A 49 -17.98 4.76 1.24
CA CYS A 49 -18.61 4.44 2.51
C CYS A 49 -20.08 4.09 2.30
N ALA A 50 -20.52 2.96 2.88
CA ALA A 50 -21.88 2.44 2.78
C ALA A 50 -22.39 2.18 1.34
N GLY A 51 -21.50 1.93 0.38
CA GLY A 51 -21.86 1.63 -1.02
C GLY A 51 -22.50 2.81 -1.73
N GLY A 52 -22.10 4.03 -1.36
CA GLY A 52 -22.54 5.28 -1.95
C GLY A 52 -21.86 5.60 -3.29
N GLY A 53 -20.81 4.86 -3.64
CA GLY A 53 -19.93 5.11 -4.75
C GLY A 53 -18.61 5.75 -4.32
N TRP A 54 -17.64 5.78 -5.23
CA TRP A 54 -16.29 6.26 -4.97
C TRP A 54 -16.18 7.79 -4.98
N ASP A 55 -15.83 8.35 -3.83
CA ASP A 55 -15.50 9.76 -3.67
C ASP A 55 -13.99 9.97 -3.71
N PHE A 56 -13.53 10.94 -4.51
CA PHE A 56 -12.13 11.34 -4.54
C PHE A 56 -11.75 12.10 -3.27
N VAL A 57 -10.72 11.61 -2.57
CA VAL A 57 -10.20 12.18 -1.32
C VAL A 57 -9.06 13.15 -1.60
N GLY A 58 -8.13 12.78 -2.48
CA GLY A 58 -6.91 13.53 -2.80
C GLY A 58 -5.78 12.62 -3.28
N GLU A 59 -4.62 13.19 -3.63
CA GLU A 59 -3.40 12.45 -3.97
C GLU A 59 -2.58 12.13 -2.70
N THR A 60 -1.93 10.98 -2.65
CA THR A 60 -0.93 10.70 -1.61
C THR A 60 0.23 11.70 -1.68
N GLY A 61 0.68 12.16 -0.51
CA GLY A 61 1.85 13.02 -0.38
C GLY A 61 3.11 12.20 -0.12
N GLY A 62 4.09 12.83 0.54
CA GLY A 62 5.34 12.15 0.86
C GLY A 62 5.15 10.94 1.79
N LYS A 63 6.01 9.94 1.63
CA LYS A 63 5.86 8.60 2.24
C LYS A 63 4.58 7.87 1.79
N GLY A 64 3.97 8.33 0.70
CA GLY A 64 2.70 7.84 0.20
C GLY A 64 1.52 8.05 1.13
N LEU A 65 1.56 9.08 1.98
CA LEU A 65 0.56 9.34 3.01
C LEU A 65 -0.42 10.44 2.63
N ILE A 66 -1.68 10.23 2.98
CA ILE A 66 -2.71 11.27 3.05
C ILE A 66 -3.42 11.20 4.42
N ASN A 67 -3.53 12.36 5.08
CA ASN A 67 -4.19 12.53 6.36
C ASN A 67 -5.60 13.06 6.14
N ILE A 68 -6.60 12.24 6.42
CA ILE A 68 -8.01 12.57 6.23
C ILE A 68 -8.52 13.23 7.51
N GLY A 69 -8.80 14.53 7.47
CA GLY A 69 -9.35 15.27 8.59
C GLY A 69 -10.72 14.76 9.03
N LYS A 70 -10.96 14.75 10.33
CA LYS A 70 -12.25 14.35 10.92
C LYS A 70 -13.40 15.20 10.38
N GLY A 71 -14.54 14.57 10.14
CA GLY A 71 -15.77 15.18 9.65
C GLY A 71 -15.93 15.14 8.13
N ASN A 72 -14.87 14.82 7.38
CA ASN A 72 -14.96 14.65 5.92
C ASN A 72 -15.77 13.38 5.56
N TYR A 73 -15.62 12.32 6.35
CA TYR A 73 -16.29 11.04 6.16
C TYR A 73 -16.82 10.50 7.50
N PRO A 74 -18.05 10.87 7.93
CA PRO A 74 -18.55 10.52 9.26
C PRO A 74 -18.58 9.02 9.56
N LEU A 75 -18.93 8.18 8.56
CA LEU A 75 -18.93 6.72 8.74
C LEU A 75 -17.52 6.18 8.97
N PHE A 76 -16.55 6.69 8.21
CA PHE A 76 -15.14 6.35 8.37
C PHE A 76 -14.57 6.76 9.74
N ASP A 77 -14.96 7.95 10.23
CA ASP A 77 -14.55 8.45 11.54
C ASP A 77 -15.14 7.64 12.71
N GLU A 78 -16.38 7.15 12.56
CA GLU A 78 -17.06 6.33 13.56
C GLU A 78 -16.53 4.90 13.57
N ASP A 79 -16.43 4.29 12.40
CA ASP A 79 -15.99 2.91 12.20
C ASP A 79 -15.46 2.72 10.77
N PRO A 80 -14.12 2.66 10.57
CA PRO A 80 -13.54 2.56 9.23
C PRO A 80 -13.93 1.26 8.52
N THR A 81 -14.41 0.23 9.23
CA THR A 81 -14.88 -1.02 8.62
C THR A 81 -16.14 -0.84 7.75
N GLN A 82 -16.76 0.34 7.78
CA GLN A 82 -17.94 0.68 6.98
C GLN A 82 -17.61 1.29 5.61
N CYS A 83 -16.31 1.42 5.31
CA CYS A 83 -15.82 2.00 4.08
C CYS A 83 -14.82 1.06 3.41
N ASP A 84 -14.65 1.23 2.11
CA ASP A 84 -13.53 0.69 1.34
C ASP A 84 -12.66 1.86 0.86
N ILE A 85 -11.36 1.63 0.76
CA ILE A 85 -10.41 2.61 0.24
C ILE A 85 -9.78 2.05 -1.02
N ALA A 86 -9.64 2.89 -2.04
CA ALA A 86 -8.92 2.56 -3.25
C ALA A 86 -7.84 3.60 -3.54
N PHE A 87 -6.72 3.15 -4.09
CA PHE A 87 -5.64 3.97 -4.61
C PHE A 87 -5.43 3.60 -6.08
N ALA A 88 -5.73 4.50 -7.01
CA ALA A 88 -5.62 4.22 -8.45
C ALA A 88 -5.79 5.49 -9.30
N GLU A 89 -4.90 5.72 -10.26
CA GLU A 89 -5.04 6.87 -11.16
C GLU A 89 -6.27 6.76 -12.08
N SER A 90 -7.05 7.84 -12.14
CA SER A 90 -8.11 8.04 -13.15
C SER A 90 -9.13 6.88 -13.30
N ARG A 91 -9.25 6.01 -12.28
CA ARG A 91 -10.09 4.80 -12.36
C ARG A 91 -11.57 5.10 -12.12
N PHE A 92 -11.86 6.11 -11.31
CA PHE A 92 -13.22 6.51 -10.99
C PHE A 92 -13.57 7.83 -11.68
N ALA A 93 -14.86 8.04 -11.97
CA ALA A 93 -15.32 9.19 -12.75
C ALA A 93 -15.21 10.55 -12.02
N SER A 94 -14.76 10.55 -10.77
CA SER A 94 -14.71 11.68 -9.86
C SER A 94 -13.27 12.12 -9.63
N GLY A 95 -12.95 13.39 -9.92
CA GLY A 95 -11.66 13.98 -9.53
C GLY A 95 -10.45 13.36 -10.22
N GLY A 96 -9.31 13.48 -9.56
CA GLY A 96 -8.02 12.98 -10.04
C GLY A 96 -6.91 14.01 -9.90
N GLY A 97 -5.75 13.49 -9.54
CA GLY A 97 -4.48 14.16 -9.44
C GLY A 97 -3.95 14.65 -10.77
N THR A 98 -2.77 15.26 -10.73
CA THR A 98 -2.10 15.73 -11.97
C THR A 98 -0.65 15.31 -12.06
N ASN A 99 -0.13 14.65 -11.02
CA ASN A 99 1.25 14.21 -10.98
C ASN A 99 1.27 12.70 -11.21
N ASP A 100 2.31 12.23 -11.91
CA ASP A 100 2.48 10.79 -12.13
C ASP A 100 2.87 10.13 -10.80
N ALA A 101 2.18 9.04 -10.46
CA ALA A 101 2.42 8.31 -9.22
C ALA A 101 3.78 7.60 -9.29
N ILE A 102 4.54 7.65 -8.19
CA ILE A 102 5.92 7.16 -8.16
C ILE A 102 6.26 6.53 -6.80
N ASP A 103 6.98 5.40 -6.83
CA ASP A 103 7.55 4.77 -5.65
C ASP A 103 8.78 5.56 -5.16
N GLU A 104 8.72 6.09 -3.94
CA GLU A 104 9.83 6.83 -3.33
C GLU A 104 11.07 5.98 -3.03
N SER A 105 10.94 4.66 -3.00
CA SER A 105 12.03 3.74 -2.66
C SER A 105 12.99 3.49 -3.82
N ASN A 106 12.52 3.55 -5.07
CA ASN A 106 13.28 3.19 -6.26
C ASN A 106 12.93 4.01 -7.51
N SER A 107 12.00 4.97 -7.43
CA SER A 107 11.53 5.80 -8.53
C SER A 107 10.79 5.06 -9.66
N LYS A 108 10.28 3.85 -9.42
CA LYS A 108 9.41 3.14 -10.35
C LYS A 108 8.10 3.91 -10.58
N ASP A 109 7.65 3.94 -11.83
CA ASP A 109 6.34 4.48 -12.19
C ASP A 109 5.21 3.59 -11.64
N MET A 110 4.31 4.21 -10.89
CA MET A 110 3.19 3.55 -10.23
C MET A 110 1.83 4.04 -10.75
N THR A 111 1.81 4.78 -11.86
CA THR A 111 0.59 5.40 -12.41
C THR A 111 -0.49 4.37 -12.78
N LYS A 112 -0.12 3.12 -13.08
CA LYS A 112 -1.08 2.07 -13.46
C LYS A 112 -1.59 1.22 -12.31
N VAL A 113 -1.03 1.36 -11.10
CA VAL A 113 -1.36 0.44 -10.01
C VAL A 113 -2.76 0.67 -9.46
N LEU A 114 -3.33 -0.40 -8.92
CA LEU A 114 -4.61 -0.37 -8.22
C LEU A 114 -4.40 -1.04 -6.87
N TYR A 115 -4.60 -0.29 -5.78
CA TYR A 115 -4.66 -0.87 -4.44
C TYR A 115 -6.02 -0.69 -3.79
N THR A 116 -6.57 -1.76 -3.24
CA THR A 116 -7.83 -1.74 -2.50
C THR A 116 -7.61 -2.18 -1.06
N VAL A 117 -8.26 -1.52 -0.12
CA VAL A 117 -8.36 -1.92 1.28
C VAL A 117 -9.83 -2.07 1.64
N PRO A 118 -10.33 -3.31 1.76
CA PRO A 118 -11.71 -3.53 2.12
C PRO A 118 -11.91 -3.29 3.61
N GLY A 119 -13.12 -2.89 4.00
CA GLY A 119 -13.51 -2.60 5.38
C GLY A 119 -13.08 -3.67 6.40
N GLU A 120 -13.12 -4.95 6.00
CA GLU A 120 -12.76 -6.09 6.83
C GLU A 120 -11.28 -6.14 7.23
N LEU A 121 -10.40 -5.41 6.55
CA LEU A 121 -8.97 -5.31 6.89
C LEU A 121 -8.64 -4.09 7.75
N MET A 122 -9.61 -3.19 7.98
CA MET A 122 -9.37 -1.96 8.73
C MET A 122 -9.70 -2.12 10.21
N THR A 123 -8.97 -1.38 11.05
CA THR A 123 -9.22 -1.32 12.50
C THR A 123 -9.16 0.13 12.96
N ALA A 124 -10.18 0.57 13.70
CA ALA A 124 -10.26 1.93 14.22
C ALA A 124 -9.00 2.31 15.02
N GLY A 125 -8.40 3.45 14.67
CA GLY A 125 -7.19 3.98 15.32
C GLY A 125 -5.91 3.21 15.01
N GLN A 126 -5.91 2.32 14.02
CA GLN A 126 -4.69 1.74 13.45
C GLN A 126 -4.38 2.40 12.09
N PRO A 127 -3.10 2.41 11.68
CA PRO A 127 -2.74 2.80 10.31
C PRO A 127 -3.47 1.93 9.27
N ILE A 128 -3.84 2.55 8.16
CA ILE A 128 -4.53 1.89 7.04
C ILE A 128 -3.65 2.03 5.80
N VAL A 129 -3.37 0.92 5.13
CA VAL A 129 -2.41 0.90 4.02
C VAL A 129 -2.96 0.08 2.86
N GLY A 130 -3.03 0.68 1.67
CA GLY A 130 -3.24 -0.01 0.40
C GLY A 130 -1.93 -0.60 -0.10
N THR A 131 -1.93 -1.90 -0.34
CA THR A 131 -0.81 -2.65 -0.90
C THR A 131 -1.30 -3.59 -2.01
N PRO A 132 -0.40 -4.16 -2.82
CA PRO A 132 -0.76 -5.27 -3.69
C PRO A 132 -1.40 -6.45 -2.92
N TYR A 133 -0.98 -6.70 -1.67
CA TYR A 133 -1.57 -7.76 -0.84
C TYR A 133 -2.99 -7.46 -0.39
N THR A 134 -3.29 -6.26 0.09
CA THR A 134 -4.66 -5.92 0.50
C THR A 134 -5.63 -6.04 -0.67
N THR A 135 -5.16 -5.75 -1.88
CA THR A 135 -5.92 -5.87 -3.13
C THR A 135 -6.20 -7.31 -3.48
N LEU A 136 -5.18 -8.17 -3.50
CA LEU A 136 -5.38 -9.59 -3.79
C LEU A 136 -6.22 -10.27 -2.69
N ILE A 137 -6.10 -9.84 -1.43
CA ILE A 137 -6.97 -10.30 -0.33
C ILE A 137 -8.42 -9.85 -0.54
N ALA A 138 -8.65 -8.60 -0.95
CA ALA A 138 -10.00 -8.11 -1.26
C ALA A 138 -10.65 -8.97 -2.34
N GLN A 139 -9.93 -9.23 -3.44
CA GLN A 139 -10.39 -10.09 -4.52
C GLN A 139 -10.64 -11.53 -4.02
N ALA A 140 -9.78 -12.07 -3.16
CA ALA A 140 -9.96 -13.40 -2.58
C ALA A 140 -11.17 -13.50 -1.64
N ILE A 141 -11.53 -12.41 -0.94
CA ILE A 141 -12.76 -12.33 -0.15
C ILE A 141 -13.98 -12.36 -1.07
N GLU A 142 -13.96 -11.63 -2.18
CA GLU A 142 -15.06 -11.60 -3.15
C GLU A 142 -15.25 -12.95 -3.88
N GLU A 143 -14.15 -13.61 -4.23
CA GLU A 143 -14.17 -14.91 -4.91
C GLU A 143 -14.49 -16.10 -3.99
N ASP A 144 -14.34 -15.95 -2.66
CA ASP A 144 -14.51 -17.07 -1.75
C ASP A 144 -15.99 -17.53 -1.68
N THR A 145 -16.20 -18.76 -2.15
CA THR A 145 -17.48 -19.46 -2.05
C THR A 145 -17.45 -20.60 -1.03
N SER A 146 -16.30 -20.82 -0.40
CA SER A 146 -16.07 -21.94 0.52
C SER A 146 -16.32 -21.60 1.99
N GLY A 147 -16.42 -20.29 2.32
CA GLY A 147 -16.74 -19.80 3.65
C GLY A 147 -15.51 -19.72 4.57
N LEU A 148 -14.34 -19.45 4.01
CA LEU A 148 -13.14 -19.17 4.77
C LEU A 148 -13.31 -17.89 5.59
N SER A 149 -12.68 -17.86 6.76
CA SER A 149 -12.52 -16.60 7.49
C SER A 149 -11.53 -15.69 6.78
N VAL A 150 -11.65 -14.38 6.99
CA VAL A 150 -10.70 -13.38 6.48
C VAL A 150 -9.25 -13.72 6.87
N THR A 151 -9.03 -14.24 8.08
CA THR A 151 -7.70 -14.68 8.53
C THR A 151 -7.17 -15.88 7.72
N GLU A 152 -8.02 -16.86 7.39
CA GLU A 152 -7.61 -17.98 6.53
C GLU A 152 -7.32 -17.54 5.10
N ILE A 153 -8.07 -16.55 4.58
CA ILE A 153 -7.81 -15.94 3.27
C ILE A 153 -6.46 -15.22 3.27
N ILE A 154 -6.19 -14.39 4.29
CA ILE A 154 -4.89 -13.72 4.47
C ILE A 154 -3.76 -14.75 4.48
N ASP A 155 -3.90 -15.81 5.29
CA ASP A 155 -2.88 -16.85 5.40
C ASP A 155 -2.62 -17.55 4.06
N LYS A 156 -3.68 -17.82 3.29
CA LYS A 156 -3.61 -18.43 1.96
C LYS A 156 -2.94 -17.50 0.95
N VAL A 157 -3.36 -16.23 0.86
CA VAL A 157 -2.78 -15.27 -0.08
C VAL A 157 -1.28 -15.13 0.13
N PHE A 158 -0.82 -14.97 1.36
CA PHE A 158 0.62 -14.91 1.64
C PHE A 158 1.35 -16.22 1.29
N ALA A 159 0.75 -17.38 1.58
CA ALA A 159 1.40 -18.67 1.27
C ALA A 159 1.49 -18.94 -0.25
N ASP A 160 0.52 -18.45 -1.02
CA ASP A 160 0.42 -18.69 -2.45
C ASP A 160 1.26 -17.70 -3.27
N THR A 161 1.63 -16.54 -2.71
CA THR A 161 2.37 -15.47 -3.41
C THR A 161 3.85 -15.41 -3.05
N LEU A 162 4.23 -15.84 -1.84
CA LEU A 162 5.63 -15.74 -1.38
C LEU A 162 6.53 -16.82 -2.01
N PRO A 163 7.82 -16.50 -2.29
CA PRO A 163 8.81 -17.48 -2.69
C PRO A 163 8.88 -18.69 -1.75
N GLU A 164 9.10 -19.88 -2.31
CA GLU A 164 9.16 -21.11 -1.52
C GLU A 164 10.20 -21.04 -0.40
N GLY A 165 9.82 -21.53 0.79
CA GLY A 165 10.66 -21.49 1.98
C GLY A 165 10.55 -20.19 2.79
N THR A 166 9.90 -19.15 2.27
CA THR A 166 9.58 -17.94 3.01
C THR A 166 8.33 -18.18 3.87
N THR A 167 8.43 -17.90 5.17
CA THR A 167 7.26 -17.99 6.07
C THR A 167 7.19 -16.75 6.94
N LEU A 168 5.98 -16.21 7.10
CA LEU A 168 5.71 -15.02 7.91
C LEU A 168 4.89 -15.40 9.14
N SER A 169 5.19 -14.78 10.28
CA SER A 169 4.33 -14.85 11.47
C SER A 169 3.02 -14.09 11.24
N SER A 170 2.01 -14.37 12.07
CA SER A 170 0.73 -13.63 12.01
C SER A 170 0.93 -12.13 12.25
N GLU A 171 1.86 -11.75 13.13
CA GLU A 171 2.23 -10.35 13.38
C GLU A 171 2.87 -9.71 12.15
N GLN A 172 3.77 -10.40 11.45
CA GLN A 172 4.40 -9.88 10.24
C GLN A 172 3.37 -9.69 9.11
N LYS A 173 2.44 -10.64 8.94
CA LYS A 173 1.33 -10.49 7.97
C LYS A 173 0.44 -9.31 8.33
N SER A 174 0.06 -9.18 9.61
CA SER A 174 -0.74 -8.05 10.09
C SER A 174 -0.03 -6.71 9.87
N LEU A 175 1.29 -6.65 10.10
CA LEU A 175 2.08 -5.44 9.83
C LEU A 175 2.20 -5.17 8.34
N LEU A 176 2.37 -6.16 7.47
CA LEU A 176 2.36 -5.90 6.01
C LEU A 176 1.06 -5.26 5.51
N LEU A 177 -0.06 -5.50 6.19
CA LEU A 177 -1.36 -4.93 5.85
C LEU A 177 -1.66 -3.58 6.56
N SER A 178 -0.77 -3.09 7.43
CA SER A 178 -1.02 -1.87 8.23
C SER A 178 0.20 -0.96 8.42
N ASP A 179 1.41 -1.49 8.49
CA ASP A 179 2.67 -0.76 8.52
C ASP A 179 3.75 -1.62 7.83
N PRO A 180 3.75 -1.69 6.49
CA PRO A 180 4.62 -2.59 5.75
C PRO A 180 6.11 -2.26 5.92
N GLN A 181 6.47 -0.98 6.11
CA GLN A 181 7.86 -0.64 6.41
C GLN A 181 8.31 -1.22 7.76
N ALA A 182 7.50 -1.09 8.81
CA ALA A 182 7.82 -1.72 10.09
C ALA A 182 7.85 -3.25 9.99
N ALA A 183 7.02 -3.85 9.13
CA ALA A 183 7.07 -5.28 8.85
C ALA A 183 8.42 -5.68 8.25
N LEU A 184 8.85 -5.01 7.18
CA LEU A 184 10.13 -5.26 6.50
C LEU A 184 11.32 -5.07 7.42
N ASP A 185 11.31 -4.02 8.25
CA ASP A 185 12.36 -3.72 9.23
C ASP A 185 12.47 -4.79 10.34
N SER A 186 11.39 -5.53 10.60
CA SER A 186 11.35 -6.60 11.61
C SER A 186 11.87 -7.95 11.11
N MET A 187 12.01 -8.12 9.79
CA MET A 187 12.39 -9.36 9.13
C MET A 187 13.91 -9.51 9.04
N ASP A 188 14.40 -10.75 8.94
CA ASP A 188 15.77 -10.98 8.48
C ASP A 188 15.91 -10.62 7.00
N ALA A 189 17.15 -10.42 6.54
CA ALA A 189 17.42 -9.96 5.18
C ALA A 189 16.84 -10.88 4.10
N ALA A 190 16.92 -12.21 4.26
CA ALA A 190 16.41 -13.14 3.25
C ALA A 190 14.88 -13.08 3.17
N THR A 191 14.21 -13.08 4.32
CA THR A 191 12.75 -12.94 4.38
C THR A 191 12.30 -11.58 3.82
N SER A 192 12.99 -10.49 4.19
CA SER A 192 12.69 -9.14 3.69
C SER A 192 12.86 -9.03 2.17
N THR A 193 13.92 -9.61 1.61
CA THR A 193 14.13 -9.67 0.15
C THR A 193 13.01 -10.45 -0.55
N SER A 194 12.61 -11.62 -0.03
CA SER A 194 11.50 -12.39 -0.60
C SER A 194 10.17 -11.63 -0.57
N VAL A 195 9.89 -10.89 0.51
CA VAL A 195 8.66 -10.10 0.61
C VAL A 195 8.70 -8.92 -0.36
N GLN A 196 9.81 -8.18 -0.43
CA GLN A 196 9.97 -7.08 -1.40
C GLN A 196 9.80 -7.55 -2.84
N ALA A 197 10.41 -8.70 -3.20
CA ALA A 197 10.25 -9.29 -4.52
C ALA A 197 8.78 -9.66 -4.81
N SER A 198 8.10 -10.24 -3.82
CA SER A 198 6.70 -10.63 -3.95
C SER A 198 5.76 -9.42 -4.03
N THR A 199 5.98 -8.37 -3.25
CA THR A 199 5.17 -7.13 -3.30
C THR A 199 5.30 -6.46 -4.67
N MET A 200 6.53 -6.28 -5.15
CA MET A 200 6.80 -5.61 -6.43
C MET A 200 6.23 -6.37 -7.63
N ILE A 201 6.40 -7.69 -7.67
CA ILE A 201 5.81 -8.52 -8.73
C ILE A 201 4.28 -8.59 -8.61
N LEU A 202 3.73 -8.69 -7.39
CA LEU A 202 2.28 -8.76 -7.19
C LEU A 202 1.61 -7.49 -7.71
N SER A 203 2.24 -6.34 -7.50
CA SER A 203 1.80 -5.05 -8.05
C SER A 203 1.64 -5.14 -9.59
N ASP A 204 2.69 -5.58 -10.29
CA ASP A 204 2.69 -5.73 -11.75
C ASP A 204 1.69 -6.78 -12.23
N ALA A 205 1.57 -7.90 -11.51
CA ALA A 205 0.65 -8.98 -11.85
C ALA A 205 -0.82 -8.57 -11.70
N ILE A 206 -1.16 -7.73 -10.72
CA ILE A 206 -2.49 -7.16 -10.57
C ILE A 206 -2.80 -6.23 -11.74
N VAL A 207 -1.87 -5.36 -12.12
CA VAL A 207 -2.07 -4.46 -13.28
C VAL A 207 -2.29 -5.27 -14.55
N GLY A 208 -1.42 -6.24 -14.83
CA GLY A 208 -1.54 -7.12 -16.00
C GLY A 208 -2.85 -7.91 -16.01
N ALA A 209 -3.32 -8.38 -14.85
CA ALA A 209 -4.62 -9.05 -14.73
C ALA A 209 -5.79 -8.12 -15.05
N GLU A 210 -5.75 -6.87 -14.57
CA GLU A 210 -6.78 -5.86 -14.78
C GLU A 210 -6.90 -5.46 -16.26
N GLU A 211 -5.78 -5.25 -16.96
CA GLU A 211 -5.76 -4.93 -18.39
C GLU A 211 -6.36 -6.06 -19.25
N GLN A 212 -6.33 -7.29 -18.75
CA GLN A 212 -6.95 -8.45 -19.39
C GLN A 212 -8.44 -8.63 -19.03
N GLY A 213 -9.03 -7.70 -18.26
CA GLY A 213 -10.42 -7.75 -17.82
C GLY A 213 -10.64 -8.56 -16.54
N GLY A 214 -9.58 -8.78 -15.76
CA GLY A 214 -9.56 -9.58 -14.54
C GLY A 214 -8.98 -10.99 -14.74
N ARG A 215 -8.35 -11.52 -13.69
CA ARG A 215 -7.86 -12.90 -13.58
C ARG A 215 -8.17 -13.44 -12.20
N ASP A 216 -8.36 -14.76 -12.09
CA ASP A 216 -8.61 -15.42 -10.81
C ASP A 216 -7.43 -15.21 -9.85
N VAL A 217 -7.71 -15.12 -8.54
CA VAL A 217 -6.70 -14.92 -7.48
C VAL A 217 -5.57 -15.95 -7.55
N ALA A 218 -5.89 -17.19 -7.90
CA ALA A 218 -4.91 -18.27 -7.99
C ALA A 218 -3.88 -18.05 -9.10
N ASP A 219 -4.31 -17.49 -10.24
CA ASP A 219 -3.41 -17.24 -11.36
C ASP A 219 -2.48 -16.05 -11.06
N ILE A 220 -3.02 -14.97 -10.49
CA ILE A 220 -2.23 -13.81 -10.04
C ILE A 220 -1.21 -14.25 -8.99
N ALA A 221 -1.61 -15.07 -8.02
CA ALA A 221 -0.71 -15.60 -7.00
C ALA A 221 0.40 -16.48 -7.58
N ASN A 222 0.08 -17.35 -8.55
CA ASN A 222 1.05 -18.21 -9.21
C ASN A 222 2.07 -17.43 -10.05
N VAL A 223 1.63 -16.45 -10.84
CA VAL A 223 2.52 -15.53 -11.57
C VAL A 223 3.46 -14.84 -10.59
N THR A 224 2.88 -14.31 -9.51
CA THR A 224 3.62 -13.61 -8.45
C THR A 224 4.71 -14.49 -7.87
N LYS A 225 4.34 -15.68 -7.39
CA LYS A 225 5.27 -16.60 -6.76
C LYS A 225 6.37 -17.04 -7.71
N THR A 226 6.05 -17.28 -8.96
CA THR A 226 7.01 -17.73 -9.98
C THR A 226 8.09 -16.68 -10.22
N LEU A 227 7.70 -15.44 -10.55
CA LEU A 227 8.66 -14.38 -10.84
C LEU A 227 9.36 -13.88 -9.57
N ALA A 228 8.64 -13.75 -8.45
CA ALA A 228 9.24 -13.33 -7.17
C ALA A 228 10.30 -14.32 -6.67
N THR A 229 10.13 -15.63 -6.93
CA THR A 229 11.14 -16.64 -6.59
C THR A 229 12.44 -16.42 -7.36
N SER A 230 12.36 -16.13 -8.67
CA SER A 230 13.53 -15.82 -9.49
C SER A 230 14.14 -14.45 -9.17
N LEU A 231 13.32 -13.46 -8.80
CA LEU A 231 13.77 -12.11 -8.43
C LEU A 231 14.51 -12.12 -7.08
N ALA A 232 13.94 -12.78 -6.06
CA ALA A 232 14.57 -12.87 -4.73
C ALA A 232 15.91 -13.62 -4.74
N ALA A 233 16.16 -14.44 -5.78
CA ALA A 233 17.43 -15.15 -5.97
C ALA A 233 18.49 -14.34 -6.74
N GLN A 234 18.17 -13.14 -7.25
CA GLN A 234 19.15 -12.30 -7.94
C GLN A 234 20.15 -11.67 -6.96
N ASP A 235 21.46 -11.78 -7.26
CA ASP A 235 22.55 -11.31 -6.39
C ASP A 235 22.50 -9.78 -6.10
N ASN A 236 21.82 -9.01 -6.94
CA ASN A 236 21.75 -7.55 -6.88
C ASN A 236 20.34 -7.02 -6.54
N PHE A 237 19.49 -7.86 -5.93
CA PHE A 237 18.17 -7.44 -5.44
C PHE A 237 18.13 -7.47 -3.90
N PRO A 238 17.57 -6.45 -3.22
CA PRO A 238 16.88 -5.27 -3.76
C PRO A 238 17.80 -4.09 -4.14
N THR A 239 19.13 -4.24 -4.03
CA THR A 239 20.07 -3.17 -4.34
C THR A 239 21.22 -3.64 -5.23
N ASN A 240 21.65 -2.78 -6.14
CA ASN A 240 22.79 -3.03 -7.01
C ASN A 240 24.14 -3.03 -6.23
N ALA A 241 25.24 -3.27 -6.95
CA ALA A 241 26.57 -3.31 -6.35
C ALA A 241 27.06 -1.96 -5.77
N ALA A 242 26.44 -0.84 -6.14
CA ALA A 242 26.68 0.47 -5.56
C ALA A 242 25.86 0.72 -4.28
N GLY A 243 24.92 -0.18 -3.95
CA GLY A 243 23.97 -0.04 -2.85
C GLY A 243 22.77 0.85 -3.19
N GLU A 244 22.56 1.15 -4.47
CA GLU A 244 21.38 1.87 -4.96
C GLU A 244 20.24 0.87 -5.15
N PRO A 245 18.97 1.29 -4.94
CA PRO A 245 17.83 0.41 -5.09
C PRO A 245 17.70 -0.08 -6.54
N THR A 246 17.11 -1.26 -6.70
CA THR A 246 16.76 -1.82 -8.01
C THR A 246 15.30 -2.21 -8.02
N TYR A 247 14.69 -2.20 -9.20
CA TYR A 247 13.32 -2.65 -9.38
C TYR A 247 13.19 -3.47 -10.66
N VAL A 248 12.03 -4.11 -10.81
CA VAL A 248 11.55 -4.70 -12.06
C VAL A 248 10.21 -4.08 -12.41
N ASP A 249 9.90 -4.08 -13.69
CA ASP A 249 8.62 -3.61 -14.21
C ASP A 249 8.17 -4.56 -15.31
N TYR A 250 7.26 -5.46 -14.95
CA TYR A 250 6.59 -6.39 -15.85
C TYR A 250 5.19 -5.94 -16.23
N THR A 251 4.82 -4.69 -15.95
CA THR A 251 3.47 -4.19 -16.16
C THR A 251 3.00 -4.44 -17.59
N GLU A 252 3.79 -4.03 -18.58
CA GLU A 252 3.44 -4.24 -20.01
C GLU A 252 3.62 -5.69 -20.47
N ASP A 253 4.53 -6.46 -19.85
CA ASP A 253 4.75 -7.87 -20.18
C ASP A 253 3.58 -8.75 -19.74
N LEU A 254 3.00 -8.44 -18.57
CA LEU A 254 1.89 -9.19 -17.98
C LEU A 254 0.52 -8.76 -18.51
N ASP A 255 0.43 -7.66 -19.26
CA ASP A 255 -0.75 -7.32 -20.07
C ASP A 255 -0.98 -8.35 -21.20
N ASP A 256 0.08 -9.03 -21.65
CA ASP A 256 0.01 -10.08 -22.68
C ASP A 256 -0.43 -11.42 -22.09
N ALA A 257 -1.60 -11.91 -22.53
CA ALA A 257 -2.21 -13.13 -22.02
C ALA A 257 -1.35 -14.38 -22.24
N ASP A 258 -0.62 -14.47 -23.36
CA ASP A 258 0.24 -15.62 -23.64
C ASP A 258 1.42 -15.65 -22.64
N THR A 259 2.00 -14.48 -22.33
CA THR A 259 3.08 -14.34 -21.34
C THR A 259 2.60 -14.61 -19.92
N PHE A 260 1.43 -14.08 -19.56
CA PHE A 260 0.79 -14.32 -18.27
C PHE A 260 0.53 -15.83 -18.07
N ASP A 261 -0.15 -16.48 -19.02
CA ASP A 261 -0.51 -17.91 -18.95
C ASP A 261 0.71 -18.82 -18.98
N ALA A 262 1.74 -18.47 -19.76
CA ALA A 262 3.01 -19.19 -19.75
C ALA A 262 3.69 -19.14 -18.37
N THR A 263 3.57 -18.01 -17.67
CA THR A 263 4.11 -17.85 -16.32
C THR A 263 3.28 -18.60 -15.28
N VAL A 264 1.95 -18.59 -15.39
CA VAL A 264 1.05 -19.43 -14.56
C VAL A 264 1.42 -20.91 -14.65
N ALA A 265 1.72 -21.39 -15.87
CA ALA A 265 2.04 -22.79 -16.11
C ALA A 265 3.48 -23.19 -15.72
N ALA A 266 4.33 -22.23 -15.36
CA ALA A 266 5.70 -22.49 -14.97
C ALA A 266 5.80 -22.84 -13.49
N ASP A 267 6.76 -23.71 -13.14
CA ASP A 267 7.07 -24.02 -11.74
C ASP A 267 8.02 -22.92 -11.18
N PRO A 268 7.74 -22.36 -9.99
CA PRO A 268 8.66 -21.47 -9.31
C PRO A 268 10.02 -22.14 -9.08
N ASN A 269 11.10 -21.50 -9.52
CA ASN A 269 12.44 -22.09 -9.41
C ASN A 269 13.52 -21.00 -9.28
N PRO A 270 14.24 -20.92 -8.16
CA PRO A 270 15.25 -19.88 -7.92
C PRO A 270 16.46 -19.98 -8.86
N GLU A 271 16.70 -21.15 -9.46
CA GLU A 271 17.77 -21.36 -10.43
C GLU A 271 17.37 -20.96 -11.86
N THR A 272 16.08 -20.69 -12.10
CA THR A 272 15.62 -20.20 -13.40
C THR A 272 15.90 -18.71 -13.46
N PRO A 273 16.68 -18.23 -14.45
CA PRO A 273 16.94 -16.81 -14.60
C PRO A 273 15.63 -16.05 -14.74
N LEU A 274 15.55 -14.93 -14.03
CA LEU A 274 14.43 -14.01 -14.18
C LEU A 274 14.43 -13.47 -15.64
N PRO A 275 13.33 -13.59 -16.39
CA PRO A 275 13.28 -13.12 -17.78
C PRO A 275 13.40 -11.59 -17.84
N PRO A 276 14.11 -11.01 -18.81
CA PRO A 276 14.13 -9.55 -18.96
C PRO A 276 12.73 -9.02 -19.24
N SER A 277 12.36 -7.90 -18.63
CA SER A 277 11.12 -7.21 -18.94
C SER A 277 11.29 -6.32 -20.18
N THR A 278 10.18 -6.02 -20.86
CA THR A 278 10.15 -5.10 -21.99
C THR A 278 10.63 -3.70 -21.61
N ALA A 279 10.31 -3.24 -20.40
CA ALA A 279 10.76 -1.96 -19.85
C ALA A 279 12.29 -1.89 -19.70
N ALA A 280 12.93 -2.97 -19.22
CA ALA A 280 14.39 -3.07 -19.10
C ALA A 280 15.09 -3.28 -20.47
N GLY A 281 14.38 -3.80 -21.46
CA GLY A 281 14.89 -4.17 -22.77
C GLY A 281 15.62 -5.52 -22.78
N ALA A 282 16.31 -5.85 -23.89
CA ALA A 282 17.00 -7.13 -24.04
C ALA A 282 18.32 -7.17 -23.24
N GLY A 283 18.23 -7.25 -21.91
CA GLY A 283 19.38 -7.14 -21.01
C GLY A 283 19.16 -7.77 -19.64
N ASP A 284 19.67 -7.10 -18.62
CA ASP A 284 19.43 -7.43 -17.21
C ASP A 284 17.96 -7.14 -16.88
N PRO A 285 17.21 -8.08 -16.26
CA PRO A 285 15.85 -7.80 -15.82
C PRO A 285 15.78 -6.70 -14.76
N LEU A 286 16.85 -6.51 -13.96
CA LEU A 286 16.90 -5.47 -12.94
C LEU A 286 17.18 -4.10 -13.57
N GLN A 287 16.38 -3.13 -13.18
CA GLN A 287 16.57 -1.72 -13.51
C GLN A 287 17.16 -0.99 -12.30
N ASP A 288 18.11 -0.10 -12.56
CA ASP A 288 18.64 0.80 -11.53
C ASP A 288 17.55 1.80 -11.14
N GLY A 289 17.26 1.88 -9.85
CA GLY A 289 16.36 2.86 -9.26
C GLY A 289 17.11 3.97 -8.53
N GLU A 290 16.35 4.97 -8.09
CA GLU A 290 16.86 6.04 -7.24
C GLU A 290 15.90 6.24 -6.07
N VAL A 291 16.45 6.39 -4.86
CA VAL A 291 15.65 6.80 -3.69
C VAL A 291 15.30 8.25 -3.86
N ILE A 292 14.02 8.57 -3.73
CA ILE A 292 13.54 9.94 -3.77
C ILE A 292 13.89 10.61 -2.42
N GLU A 293 14.95 11.43 -2.43
CA GLU A 293 15.44 12.11 -1.22
C GLU A 293 14.72 13.43 -0.90
N ASP A 294 13.84 13.92 -1.78
CA ASP A 294 13.13 15.18 -1.52
C ASP A 294 12.03 15.00 -0.47
N GLU A 295 12.09 15.80 0.58
CA GLU A 295 11.09 15.77 1.65
C GLU A 295 9.80 16.46 1.17
N LEU A 296 8.91 15.68 0.56
CA LEU A 296 7.51 16.03 0.40
C LEU A 296 6.78 15.73 1.72
N PRO A 297 5.97 16.65 2.28
CA PRO A 297 5.13 16.31 3.42
C PRO A 297 3.97 15.40 2.98
N PRO A 298 3.33 14.66 3.91
CA PRO A 298 2.04 14.04 3.65
C PRO A 298 1.01 15.05 3.13
N THR A 299 0.05 14.59 2.35
CA THR A 299 -1.10 15.41 1.97
C THR A 299 -2.04 15.53 3.17
N ASP A 300 -2.44 16.75 3.54
CA ASP A 300 -3.38 16.99 4.63
C ASP A 300 -4.73 17.47 4.10
N ILE A 301 -5.79 16.68 4.34
CA ILE A 301 -7.18 17.12 4.18
C ILE A 301 -7.64 17.70 5.52
N PRO A 302 -7.96 19.00 5.62
CA PRO A 302 -8.31 19.61 6.88
C PRO A 302 -9.62 19.02 7.45
N PRO A 303 -9.79 18.98 8.77
CA PRO A 303 -11.05 18.57 9.38
C PRO A 303 -12.17 19.55 8.99
N VAL A 304 -13.40 19.05 8.95
CA VAL A 304 -14.59 19.90 8.76
C VAL A 304 -14.91 20.57 10.09
N ASP A 305 -14.92 21.90 10.10
CA ASP A 305 -15.33 22.66 11.29
C ASP A 305 -16.80 22.32 11.61
N GLU A 306 -17.06 21.81 12.83
CA GLU A 306 -18.43 21.74 13.34
C GLU A 306 -19.00 23.16 13.39
N GLU A 307 -20.12 23.43 12.71
CA GLU A 307 -20.82 24.70 12.83
C GLU A 307 -21.07 24.96 14.32
N GLN A 308 -20.37 25.93 14.91
CA GLN A 308 -20.65 26.33 16.28
C GLN A 308 -22.12 26.72 16.34
N PRO A 309 -22.93 26.13 17.26
CA PRO A 309 -24.30 26.56 17.43
C PRO A 309 -24.30 28.07 17.67
N PRO A 310 -25.21 28.84 17.04
CA PRO A 310 -25.21 30.29 17.15
C PRO A 310 -25.17 30.64 18.64
N ALA A 311 -24.23 31.53 19.01
CA ALA A 311 -24.08 31.99 20.38
C ALA A 311 -25.48 32.29 20.93
N THR A 312 -25.90 31.54 21.96
CA THR A 312 -27.18 31.74 22.63
C THR A 312 -27.12 33.10 23.29
N GLY A 313 -27.54 34.13 22.54
CA GLY A 313 -27.56 35.50 22.97
C GLY A 313 -28.43 35.60 24.22
N GLY A 314 -27.76 35.76 25.37
CA GLY A 314 -28.42 35.97 26.65
C GLY A 314 -29.32 37.19 26.56
N THR A 315 -30.64 36.97 26.62
CA THR A 315 -31.61 38.01 26.92
C THR A 315 -31.42 38.42 28.38
N GLY A 316 -30.44 39.28 28.63
CA GLY A 316 -30.28 39.99 29.89
C GLY A 316 -31.38 41.04 30.01
N GLY A 317 -32.41 40.74 30.79
CA GLY A 317 -33.44 41.69 31.17
C GLY A 317 -32.85 42.84 31.97
N SER A 318 -33.22 44.05 31.60
CA SER A 318 -33.19 45.21 32.49
C SER A 318 -34.62 45.48 32.93
N GLU A 319 -34.89 45.11 34.19
CA GLU A 319 -36.08 45.47 34.94
C GLU A 319 -36.21 46.99 35.08
N GLY A 320 -37.47 47.46 35.07
CA GLY A 320 -37.87 48.78 35.57
C GLY A 320 -38.33 48.73 37.01
#